data_AF-A0A2P5XI74-F1
#
_entry.id   AF-A0A2P5XI74-F1
#
_cell.length_a   1.000
_cell.length_b   1.000
_cell.length_c   1.000
_cell.angle_alpha   90.00
_cell.angle_beta   90.00
_cell.angle_gamma   90.00
#
_symmetry.space_group_name_H-M   'P 1'
#
loop_
_entity.id
_entity.type
_entity.pdbx_description
1 polymer ?
#
loop_
_entity_poly.entity_id
_entity_poly.type
_entity_poly.pdbx_seq_one_letter_code
_entity_poly.pdbx_strand_id
1 'polypeptide(L)'
;MVIHLRGAAKKLGELPACHRCGGKRVENGEIAKVCIDCFLDGETLQIYDYGVPVLEFISRKRGTCCTSRSKPPHEVISAATDLLERNGFGPYDMFTNNCEHFAVYCKTGSKECNFCLQLIHGTSITSYKYEPC
;
A
#
# COMPACT_ATOMS: atom_id res chain seq x y z
N MET A 1 3.00 -7.42 -12.44
CA MET A 1 2.70 -5.97 -12.45
C MET A 1 2.24 -5.58 -11.05
N VAL A 2 2.55 -4.37 -10.60
CA VAL A 2 2.23 -3.80 -9.29
C VAL A 2 1.48 -2.49 -9.51
N ILE A 3 0.37 -2.30 -8.82
CA ILE A 3 -0.34 -1.01 -8.75
C ILE A 3 -0.09 -0.45 -7.36
N HIS A 4 0.44 0.77 -7.25
CA HIS A 4 0.75 1.38 -5.96
C HIS A 4 0.53 2.90 -5.97
N LEU A 5 0.28 3.44 -4.78
CA LEU A 5 0.35 4.88 -4.53
C LEU A 5 1.83 5.28 -4.37
N ARG A 6 2.27 6.26 -5.15
CA ARG A 6 3.64 6.77 -5.13
C ARG A 6 3.79 7.82 -4.02
N GLY A 7 4.88 7.72 -3.28
CA GLY A 7 5.29 8.77 -2.36
C GLY A 7 5.90 9.96 -3.10
N ALA A 8 5.88 11.14 -2.46
CA ALA A 8 6.43 12.36 -3.03
C ALA A 8 7.91 12.24 -3.44
N ALA A 9 8.72 11.46 -2.70
CA ALA A 9 10.13 11.23 -3.01
C ALA A 9 10.36 10.44 -4.32
N LYS A 10 9.43 9.53 -4.69
CA LYS A 10 9.53 8.72 -5.93
C LYS A 10 9.10 9.47 -7.19
N LYS A 11 8.61 10.71 -7.08
CA LYS A 11 8.33 11.57 -8.25
C LYS A 11 9.58 12.15 -8.90
N LEU A 12 10.73 12.10 -8.23
CA LEU A 12 11.87 12.95 -8.54
C LEU A 12 12.83 12.40 -9.62
N GLY A 13 12.56 11.23 -10.21
CA GLY A 13 13.42 10.66 -11.25
C GLY A 13 12.65 9.97 -12.36
N GLU A 14 12.94 10.32 -13.62
CA GLU A 14 12.59 9.47 -14.75
C GLU A 14 13.37 8.16 -14.62
N LEU A 15 12.66 7.09 -14.23
CA LEU A 15 13.26 5.76 -14.20
C LEU A 15 13.65 5.35 -15.64
N PRO A 16 14.88 4.88 -15.89
CA PRO A 16 15.31 4.45 -17.22
C PRO A 16 14.38 3.38 -17.81
N ALA A 17 14.41 3.26 -19.14
CA ALA A 17 13.59 2.28 -19.86
C ALA A 17 13.89 0.86 -19.35
N CYS A 18 12.89 0.21 -18.76
CA CYS A 18 13.06 -1.11 -18.18
C CYS A 18 13.09 -2.17 -19.27
N HIS A 19 14.22 -2.87 -19.40
CA HIS A 19 14.38 -3.96 -20.38
C HIS A 19 13.42 -5.13 -20.16
N ARG A 20 12.92 -5.35 -18.93
CA ARG A 20 11.97 -6.44 -18.64
C ARG A 20 10.53 -6.13 -19.02
N CYS A 21 10.07 -4.89 -18.85
CA CYS A 21 8.68 -4.52 -19.14
C CYS A 21 8.53 -3.66 -20.40
N GLY A 22 9.63 -3.31 -21.07
CA GLY A 22 9.63 -2.47 -22.27
C GLY A 22 9.05 -1.08 -22.02
N GLY A 23 9.17 -0.55 -20.80
CA GLY A 23 8.62 0.76 -20.44
C GLY A 23 7.09 0.82 -20.32
N LYS A 24 6.39 -0.32 -20.21
CA LYS A 24 4.92 -0.40 -20.03
C LYS A 24 4.48 0.06 -18.63
N ARG A 25 4.67 1.34 -18.34
CA ARG A 25 4.21 2.01 -17.11
C ARG A 25 2.92 2.76 -17.42
N VAL A 26 1.98 2.74 -16.49
CA VAL A 26 0.76 3.55 -16.55
C VAL A 26 0.71 4.38 -15.29
N GLU A 27 0.46 5.67 -15.42
CA GLU A 27 0.43 6.61 -14.31
C GLU A 27 -0.81 7.48 -14.41
N ASN A 28 -1.50 7.68 -13.29
CA ASN A 28 -2.60 8.62 -13.19
C ASN A 28 -2.60 9.24 -11.79
N GLY A 29 -2.29 10.54 -11.71
CA GLY A 29 -2.06 11.23 -10.45
C GLY A 29 -0.93 10.61 -9.63
N GLU A 30 -1.25 10.19 -8.42
CA GLU A 30 -0.30 9.55 -7.49
C GLU A 30 -0.22 8.03 -7.66
N ILE A 31 -1.08 7.42 -8.48
CA ILE A 31 -1.16 5.97 -8.62
C ILE A 31 -0.43 5.55 -9.88
N ALA A 32 0.42 4.52 -9.76
CA ALA A 32 1.15 3.96 -10.90
C ALA A 32 1.01 2.44 -10.97
N LYS A 33 0.98 1.93 -12.20
CA LYS A 33 1.09 0.52 -12.55
C LYS A 33 2.44 0.28 -13.22
N VAL A 34 3.29 -0.52 -12.59
CA VAL A 34 4.65 -0.82 -13.03
C VAL A 34 4.92 -2.33 -13.00
N CYS A 35 6.03 -2.79 -13.58
CA CYS A 35 6.47 -4.17 -13.34
C CYS A 35 7.08 -4.31 -11.94
N ILE A 36 7.21 -5.56 -11.47
CA ILE A 36 7.75 -5.84 -10.14
C ILE A 36 9.20 -5.36 -10.01
N ASP A 37 10.01 -5.48 -11.07
CA ASP A 37 11.41 -5.06 -11.03
C ASP A 37 11.56 -3.53 -10.92
N CYS A 38 10.73 -2.77 -11.66
CA CYS A 38 10.69 -1.30 -11.53
C CYS A 38 10.17 -0.85 -10.17
N PHE A 39 9.25 -1.61 -9.58
CA PHE A 39 8.71 -1.30 -8.25
C PHE A 39 9.77 -1.51 -7.16
N LEU A 40 10.54 -2.59 -7.28
CA LEU A 40 11.59 -2.94 -6.34
C LEU A 40 12.79 -2.00 -6.45
N ASP A 41 13.22 -1.66 -7.67
CA ASP A 41 14.39 -0.80 -7.89
C ASP A 41 15.64 -1.24 -7.11
N GLY A 42 15.85 -2.56 -7.01
CA GLY A 42 16.95 -3.17 -6.25
C GLY A 42 16.65 -3.46 -4.78
N GLU A 43 15.52 -2.98 -4.25
CA GLU A 43 15.07 -3.26 -2.89
C GLU A 43 14.41 -4.63 -2.73
N THR A 44 14.16 -5.00 -1.48
CA THR A 44 13.49 -6.26 -1.10
C THR A 44 12.00 -6.08 -0.82
N LEU A 45 11.22 -7.14 -1.09
CA LEU A 45 9.80 -7.15 -0.75
C LEU A 45 9.61 -7.52 0.72
N GLN A 46 8.78 -6.74 1.41
CA GLN A 46 8.18 -7.15 2.68
C GLN A 46 6.73 -7.56 2.43
N ILE A 47 6.33 -8.68 3.01
CA ILE A 47 4.97 -9.21 2.90
C ILE A 47 4.17 -8.72 4.11
N TYR A 48 2.96 -8.23 3.84
CA TYR A 48 1.99 -7.85 4.86
C TYR A 48 0.89 -8.91 4.93
N ASP A 49 0.70 -9.50 6.11
CA ASP A 49 -0.25 -10.59 6.30
C ASP A 49 -1.66 -10.09 6.68
N TYR A 50 -2.69 -10.62 6.03
CA TYR A 50 -4.09 -10.25 6.26
C TYR A 50 -4.84 -11.40 6.93
N GLY A 51 -5.79 -11.05 7.81
CA GLY A 51 -6.64 -12.03 8.47
C GLY A 51 -5.94 -12.83 9.57
N VAL A 52 -4.83 -12.30 10.12
CA VAL A 52 -4.14 -12.97 11.23
C VAL A 52 -5.01 -12.96 12.49
N PRO A 53 -4.89 -13.97 13.38
CA PRO A 53 -5.57 -13.95 14.68
C PRO A 53 -5.17 -12.73 15.52
N VAL A 54 -6.06 -12.27 16.40
CA VAL A 54 -5.83 -11.10 17.28
C VAL A 54 -4.56 -11.27 18.13
N LEU A 55 -4.33 -12.47 18.67
CA LEU A 55 -3.14 -12.75 19.47
C LEU A 55 -1.85 -12.61 18.67
N GLU A 56 -1.85 -13.11 17.43
CA GLU A 56 -0.70 -12.96 16.52
C GLU A 56 -0.48 -11.47 16.18
N PHE A 57 -1.55 -10.74 15.87
CA PHE A 57 -1.50 -9.31 15.58
C PHE A 57 -0.87 -8.49 16.73
N ILE A 58 -1.23 -8.78 17.98
CA ILE A 58 -0.67 -8.11 19.16
C ILE A 58 0.82 -8.44 19.34
N SER A 59 1.22 -9.67 19.01
CA SER A 59 2.60 -10.13 19.19
C SER A 59 3.57 -9.69 18.08
N ARG A 60 3.06 -9.38 16.89
CA ARG A 60 3.88 -9.06 15.71
C ARG A 60 4.32 -7.61 15.68
N LYS A 61 5.43 -7.36 14.97
CA LYS A 61 5.89 -6.00 14.69
C LYS A 61 4.78 -5.24 13.96
N ARG A 62 4.46 -4.03 14.44
CA ARG A 62 3.49 -3.13 13.78
C ARG A 62 3.86 -2.91 12.31
N GLY A 63 2.87 -2.76 11.45
CA GLY A 63 3.07 -2.58 10.01
C GLY A 63 3.42 -3.86 9.24
N THR A 64 3.29 -5.05 9.85
CA THR A 64 3.59 -6.33 9.17
C THR A 64 2.36 -7.23 8.98
N CYS A 65 1.25 -6.95 9.67
CA CYS A 65 0.04 -7.75 9.57
C CYS A 65 -1.20 -6.99 10.03
N CYS A 66 -2.38 -7.50 9.69
CA CYS A 66 -3.66 -7.03 10.19
C CYS A 66 -4.67 -8.17 10.34
N THR A 67 -5.67 -7.96 11.20
CA THR A 67 -6.74 -8.94 11.44
C THR A 67 -7.86 -8.86 10.39
N SER A 68 -7.91 -7.77 9.61
CA SER A 68 -8.86 -7.64 8.50
C SER A 68 -8.57 -8.68 7.42
N ARG A 69 -9.60 -9.40 6.98
CA ARG A 69 -9.47 -10.38 5.90
C ARG A 69 -9.31 -9.69 4.54
N SER A 70 -8.43 -10.24 3.70
CA SER A 70 -8.29 -9.81 2.31
C SER A 70 -9.48 -10.28 1.49
N LYS A 71 -9.96 -9.41 0.59
CA LYS A 71 -10.77 -9.77 -0.57
C LYS A 71 -10.05 -10.77 -1.46
N PRO A 72 -10.78 -11.56 -2.28
CA PRO A 72 -10.16 -12.46 -3.24
C PRO A 72 -9.32 -11.68 -4.29
N PRO A 73 -8.29 -12.32 -4.89
CA PRO A 73 -7.34 -11.61 -5.75
C PRO A 73 -7.96 -10.80 -6.90
N HIS A 74 -9.01 -11.31 -7.53
CA HIS A 74 -9.67 -10.63 -8.65
C HIS A 74 -10.34 -9.31 -8.22
N GLU A 75 -10.97 -9.27 -7.05
CA GLU A 75 -11.55 -8.03 -6.49
C GLU A 75 -10.47 -7.02 -6.12
N VAL A 76 -9.35 -7.48 -5.55
CA VAL A 76 -8.22 -6.61 -5.19
C VAL A 76 -7.64 -5.95 -6.44
N ILE A 77 -7.47 -6.73 -7.52
CA ILE A 77 -6.99 -6.22 -8.82
C ILE A 77 -8.00 -5.24 -9.42
N SER A 78 -9.29 -5.56 -9.38
CA SER A 78 -10.35 -4.65 -9.85
C SER A 78 -10.30 -3.32 -9.10
N ALA A 79 -10.32 -3.35 -7.76
CA ALA A 79 -10.31 -2.15 -6.94
C ALA A 79 -9.07 -1.27 -7.20
N ALA A 80 -7.89 -1.88 -7.30
CA ALA A 80 -6.66 -1.15 -7.61
C ALA A 80 -6.67 -0.54 -9.02
N THR A 81 -7.26 -1.25 -10.00
CA THR A 81 -7.40 -0.78 -11.38
C THR A 81 -8.41 0.36 -11.47
N ASP A 82 -9.57 0.23 -10.82
CA ASP A 82 -10.60 1.27 -10.76
C ASP A 82 -10.05 2.56 -10.14
N LEU A 83 -9.27 2.45 -9.06
CA LEU A 83 -8.63 3.60 -8.42
C LEU A 83 -7.59 4.27 -9.34
N LEU A 84 -6.79 3.48 -10.04
CA LEU A 84 -5.83 3.98 -11.02
C LEU A 84 -6.54 4.71 -12.17
N GLU A 85 -7.57 4.12 -12.76
CA GLU A 85 -8.28 4.70 -13.90
C GLU A 85 -9.00 6.00 -13.53
N ARG A 86 -9.58 6.06 -12.33
CA ARG A 86 -10.35 7.22 -11.86
C ARG A 86 -9.52 8.25 -11.11
N ASN A 87 -8.23 7.99 -10.88
CA ASN A 87 -7.39 8.75 -9.93
C ASN A 87 -8.10 8.96 -8.57
N GLY A 88 -8.77 7.91 -8.09
CA GLY A 88 -9.83 8.02 -7.08
C GLY A 88 -9.37 7.98 -5.62
N PHE A 89 -8.06 7.86 -5.35
CA PHE A 89 -7.56 7.65 -3.98
C PHE A 89 -7.17 8.94 -3.25
N GLY A 90 -7.01 10.04 -3.99
CA GLY A 90 -6.60 11.35 -3.46
C GLY A 90 -5.09 11.56 -3.40
N PRO A 91 -4.65 12.76 -2.96
CA PRO A 91 -3.24 13.13 -2.92
C PRO A 91 -2.48 12.34 -1.84
N TYR A 92 -1.20 12.05 -2.10
CA TYR A 92 -0.35 11.36 -1.15
C TYR A 92 -0.14 12.22 0.11
N ASP A 93 -0.35 11.61 1.27
CA ASP A 93 0.02 12.15 2.58
C ASP A 93 0.70 11.06 3.41
N MET A 94 1.86 11.38 3.99
CA MET A 94 2.68 10.39 4.70
C MET A 94 1.95 9.74 5.88
N PHE A 95 1.05 10.47 6.55
CA PHE A 95 0.40 10.02 7.78
C PHE A 95 -1.02 9.47 7.56
N THR A 96 -1.74 10.02 6.59
CA THR A 96 -3.19 9.81 6.43
C THR A 96 -3.59 9.22 5.08
N ASN A 97 -2.69 9.24 4.08
CA ASN A 97 -2.98 8.73 2.74
C ASN A 97 -1.72 8.28 2.01
N ASN A 98 -1.07 7.24 2.53
CA ASN A 98 0.21 6.72 2.03
C ASN A 98 0.09 5.37 1.29
N CYS A 99 1.23 4.79 0.93
CA CYS A 99 1.34 3.49 0.25
C CYS A 99 0.63 2.35 1.02
N GLU A 100 0.70 2.33 2.35
CA GLU A 100 0.03 1.32 3.20
C GLU A 100 -1.50 1.47 3.12
N HIS A 101 -2.03 2.67 3.30
CA HIS A 101 -3.48 2.93 3.24
C HIS A 101 -4.07 2.49 1.90
N PHE A 102 -3.37 2.75 0.79
CA PHE A 102 -3.77 2.29 -0.53
C PHE A 102 -3.84 0.77 -0.63
N ALA A 103 -2.78 0.08 -0.19
CA ALA A 103 -2.72 -1.37 -0.24
C ALA A 103 -3.82 -2.02 0.64
N VAL A 104 -4.00 -1.51 1.86
CA VAL A 104 -5.04 -1.97 2.79
C VAL A 104 -6.44 -1.72 2.23
N TYR A 105 -6.68 -0.57 1.60
CA TYR A 105 -7.96 -0.27 0.97
C TYR A 105 -8.26 -1.21 -0.21
N CYS A 106 -7.28 -1.46 -1.09
CA CYS A 106 -7.45 -2.42 -2.19
C CYS A 106 -7.76 -3.82 -1.66
N LYS A 107 -7.12 -4.22 -0.56
CA LYS A 107 -7.27 -5.54 0.06
C LYS A 107 -8.55 -5.70 0.86
N THR A 108 -9.05 -4.66 1.51
CA THR A 108 -10.12 -4.78 2.53
C THR A 108 -11.35 -3.91 2.26
N GLY A 109 -11.22 -2.88 1.43
CA GLY A 109 -12.24 -1.85 1.23
C GLY A 109 -12.25 -0.74 2.31
N SER A 110 -11.34 -0.78 3.27
CA SER A 110 -11.13 0.26 4.28
C SER A 110 -9.66 0.68 4.29
N LYS A 111 -9.36 1.95 4.58
CA LYS A 111 -7.97 2.41 4.74
C LYS A 111 -7.36 1.93 6.07
N GLU A 112 -8.20 1.54 7.01
CA GLU A 112 -7.81 1.16 8.36
C GLU A 112 -8.21 -0.28 8.65
N CYS A 113 -7.39 -0.96 9.45
CA CYS A 113 -7.79 -2.24 10.00
C CYS A 113 -8.77 -2.02 11.15
N ASN A 114 -10.01 -2.51 11.00
CA ASN A 114 -11.11 -2.28 11.95
C ASN A 114 -10.77 -2.68 13.41
N PHE A 115 -9.83 -3.62 13.61
CA PHE A 115 -9.41 -4.05 14.94
C PHE A 115 -8.24 -3.23 15.51
N CYS A 116 -7.48 -2.49 14.69
CA CYS A 116 -6.53 -1.49 15.19
C CYS A 116 -7.27 -0.43 16.01
N LEU A 117 -8.39 0.09 15.51
CA LEU A 117 -9.15 1.15 16.17
C LEU A 117 -9.67 0.74 17.56
N GLN A 118 -10.16 -0.49 17.72
CA GLN A 118 -10.69 -0.95 19.01
C GLN A 118 -9.60 -1.09 20.08
N LEU A 119 -8.35 -1.39 19.70
CA LEU A 119 -7.22 -1.46 20.63
C LEU A 119 -6.53 -0.09 20.83
N ILE A 120 -6.65 0.84 19.88
CA ILE A 120 -6.02 2.18 19.94
C ILE A 120 -6.85 3.20 20.74
N HIS A 121 -8.16 3.01 20.90
CA HIS A 121 -8.98 3.86 21.80
C HIS A 121 -8.54 3.82 23.27
N GLY A 122 -7.56 2.99 23.65
CA GLY A 122 -7.02 2.88 25.01
C GLY A 122 -5.87 3.81 25.37
N THR A 123 -5.07 4.35 24.45
CA THR A 123 -3.94 5.23 24.83
C THR A 123 -3.33 6.00 23.66
N SER A 124 -3.29 7.32 23.82
CA SER A 124 -2.37 8.33 23.28
C SER A 124 -1.82 8.16 21.86
N ILE A 125 -2.16 9.15 21.03
CA ILE A 125 -1.45 9.55 19.81
C ILE A 125 0.05 9.57 20.10
N THR A 126 0.78 8.62 19.54
CA THR A 126 2.23 8.70 19.40
C THR A 126 2.53 8.70 17.91
N SER A 127 3.11 9.80 17.45
CA SER A 127 3.75 9.94 16.15
C SER A 127 4.69 8.76 15.90
N TYR A 128 4.57 8.09 14.75
CA TYR A 128 5.53 7.10 14.32
C TYR A 128 6.35 7.63 13.16
N LYS A 129 7.66 7.58 13.34
CA LYS A 129 8.69 7.77 12.32
C LYS A 129 8.57 6.60 11.35
N TYR A 130 7.88 6.82 10.24
CA TYR A 130 7.67 5.84 9.19
C TYR A 130 8.91 5.84 8.29
N GLU A 131 9.57 4.70 8.16
CA GLU A 131 10.65 4.57 7.18
C GLU A 131 10.03 4.67 5.77
N PRO A 132 10.64 5.45 4.87
CA PRO A 132 10.06 5.75 3.59
C PRO A 132 9.96 4.47 2.73
N CYS A 133 8.76 4.24 2.17
CA CYS A 133 8.67 3.86 0.75
C CYS A 133 9.56 4.85 -0.05
#